data_AF-A0A524DTD2-F1
#
_entry.id   AF-A0A524DTD2-F1
#
_cell.length_a   1.000
_cell.length_b   1.000
_cell.length_c   1.000
_cell.angle_alpha   90.00
_cell.angle_beta   90.00
_cell.angle_gamma   90.00
#
_symmetry.space_group_name_H-M   'P 1'
#
loop_
_entity.id
_entity.type
_entity.pdbx_description
1 polymer ?
#
loop_
_entity_poly.entity_id
_entity_poly.type
_entity_poly.pdbx_seq_one_letter_code
_entity_poly.pdbx_strand_id
1 'polypeptide(L)' 'MGKKKVKIKIDYSSCTQPEECRKCLNICEPAVFNLVFLDKEYHDPKIWRVIPVFTQLCTACNSCIEICPSNAITLIR' A
#
# COMPACT_ATOMS: atom_id res chain seq x y z
N MET A 1 -11.16 -9.04 -22.79
CA MET A 1 -10.96 -9.65 -21.46
C MET A 1 -10.89 -8.55 -20.41
N GLY A 2 -12.00 -8.27 -19.72
CA GLY A 2 -12.02 -7.25 -18.67
C GLY A 2 -11.27 -7.73 -17.43
N LYS A 3 -10.15 -7.10 -17.08
CA LYS A 3 -9.45 -7.39 -15.82
C LYS A 3 -10.41 -7.07 -14.67
N LYS A 4 -10.75 -8.07 -13.83
CA LYS A 4 -11.54 -7.86 -12.60
C LYS A 4 -10.85 -6.79 -11.76
N LYS A 5 -11.59 -5.73 -11.39
CA LYS A 5 -11.07 -4.65 -10.54
C LYS A 5 -10.89 -5.18 -9.11
N VAL A 6 -9.65 -5.33 -8.68
CA VAL A 6 -9.32 -5.69 -7.30
C VAL A 6 -9.38 -4.41 -6.45
N LYS A 7 -10.12 -4.44 -5.35
CA LYS A 7 -10.13 -3.35 -4.37
C LYS A 7 -9.14 -3.68 -3.27
N ILE A 8 -8.20 -2.77 -3.00
CA ILE A 8 -7.20 -2.91 -1.95
C ILE A 8 -7.61 -2.04 -0.77
N LYS A 9 -7.68 -2.64 0.43
CA LYS A 9 -7.91 -1.93 1.69
C LYS A 9 -6.62 -1.96 2.52
N ILE A 10 -6.28 -0.83 3.12
CA ILE A 10 -5.18 -0.70 4.07
C ILE A 10 -5.76 -0.21 5.39
N ASP A 11 -5.46 -0.90 6.48
CA ASP A 11 -5.75 -0.45 7.84
C ASP A 11 -4.62 0.47 8.34
N TYR A 12 -4.90 1.77 8.39
CA TYR A 12 -3.95 2.78 8.85
C TYR A 12 -3.79 2.83 10.37
N SER A 13 -4.61 2.12 11.14
CA SER A 13 -4.36 1.95 12.58
C SER A 13 -3.23 0.94 12.84
N SER A 14 -3.04 -0.01 11.91
CA SER A 14 -1.99 -1.03 11.97
C SER A 14 -0.76 -0.70 11.09
N CYS A 15 -0.91 0.14 10.07
CA CYS A 15 0.18 0.62 9.22
C CYS A 15 0.60 2.05 9.63
N THR A 16 1.49 2.17 10.62
CA THR A 16 1.80 3.44 11.30
C THR A 16 3.15 4.06 10.95
N GLN A 17 4.15 3.27 10.54
CA GLN A 17 5.49 3.73 10.14
C GLN A 17 5.89 3.21 8.73
N PRO A 18 5.09 3.50 7.68
CA PRO A 18 5.34 2.99 6.34
C PRO A 18 6.62 3.53 5.67
N GLU A 19 7.06 4.72 6.05
CA GLU A 19 8.25 5.42 5.56
C GLU A 19 9.55 4.70 5.88
N GLU A 20 9.58 3.96 7.00
CA GLU A 20 10.65 3.06 7.39
C GLU A 20 10.41 1.64 6.85
N CYS A 21 9.16 1.15 6.93
CA CYS A 21 8.84 -0.24 6.63
C CYS A 21 9.01 -0.61 5.15
N ARG A 22 8.35 0.12 4.23
CA ARG A 22 8.41 -0.03 2.75
C ARG A 22 8.18 -1.43 2.14
N LYS A 23 7.90 -2.47 2.92
CA LYS A 23 7.83 -3.86 2.43
C LYS A 23 6.82 -4.07 1.30
N CYS A 24 5.63 -3.50 1.40
CA CYS A 24 4.62 -3.59 0.33
C CYS A 24 5.02 -2.82 -0.94
N LEU A 25 5.79 -1.74 -0.82
CA LEU A 25 6.34 -0.99 -1.95
C LEU A 25 7.39 -1.85 -2.68
N ASN A 26 8.26 -2.51 -1.93
CA ASN A 26 9.39 -3.26 -2.47
C ASN A 26 8.99 -4.61 -3.07
N ILE A 27 7.99 -5.30 -2.51
CA ILE A 27 7.59 -6.63 -2.99
C ILE A 27 6.63 -6.58 -4.19
N CYS A 28 5.96 -5.44 -4.41
CA CYS A 28 4.91 -5.36 -5.40
C CYS A 28 5.50 -5.17 -6.80
N GLU A 29 5.65 -6.25 -7.55
CA GLU A 29 6.14 -6.23 -8.94
C GLU A 29 5.46 -5.18 -9.83
N PRO A 30 4.11 -5.02 -9.84
CA PRO A 30 3.46 -3.98 -10.63
C PRO A 30 3.56 -2.57 -10.04
N ALA A 31 4.30 -2.37 -8.94
CA ALA A 31 4.48 -1.10 -8.24
C ALA A 31 3.15 -0.37 -7.91
N VAL A 32 2.17 -1.12 -7.40
CA VAL A 32 0.80 -0.59 -7.16
C VAL A 32 0.75 0.48 -6.08
N PHE A 33 1.69 0.45 -5.14
CA PHE A 33 1.69 1.25 -3.93
C PHE A 33 2.60 2.48 -4.09
N ASN A 34 2.18 3.62 -3.52
CA ASN A 34 3.02 4.80 -3.33
C ASN A 34 3.10 5.16 -1.85
N LEU A 35 4.25 5.66 -1.43
CA LEU A 35 4.43 6.32 -0.13
C LEU A 35 4.11 7.81 -0.30
N VAL A 36 3.18 8.32 0.51
CA VAL A 36 2.80 9.73 0.53
C VAL A 36 2.87 10.25 1.95
N PHE A 37 3.12 11.54 2.10
CA PHE A 37 2.91 12.24 3.36
C PHE A 37 1.61 13.05 3.28
N LEU A 38 0.98 13.32 4.43
CA LEU A 38 -0.31 14.04 4.52
C LEU A 38 -0.21 15.40 5.21
N ASP A 39 0.98 15.77 5.69
CA ASP A 39 1.19 17.04 6.36
C ASP A 39 1.10 18.22 5.40
N LYS A 40 0.68 19.37 5.94
CA LYS A 40 0.73 20.66 5.23
C LYS A 40 2.14 21.25 5.18
N GLU A 41 3.02 20.82 6.09
CA GLU A 41 4.42 21.23 6.15
C GLU A 41 5.28 20.24 5.40
N TYR A 42 5.73 20.64 4.21
CA TYR A 42 6.44 19.76 3.27
C TYR A 42 7.91 19.52 3.63
N HIS A 43 8.49 20.34 4.50
CA HIS A 43 9.91 20.27 4.86
C HIS A 43 10.22 19.24 5.95
N ASP A 44 9.23 18.88 6.77
CA ASP A 44 9.39 17.88 7.85
C ASP A 44 8.09 17.07 8.09
N PRO A 45 7.69 16.23 7.11
CA PRO A 45 6.46 15.45 7.22
C PRO A 45 6.53 14.38 8.33
N LYS A 46 5.47 14.31 9.13
CA LYS A 46 5.31 13.39 10.26
C LYS A 46 4.28 12.29 10.01
N ILE A 47 3.36 12.49 9.08
CA ILE A 47 2.25 11.59 8.77
C ILE A 47 2.48 10.98 7.41
N TRP A 48 2.94 9.74 7.42
CA TRP A 48 3.19 8.95 6.21
C TRP A 48 2.13 7.87 6.03
N ARG A 49 1.74 7.62 4.78
CA ARG A 49 0.84 6.54 4.39
C ARG A 49 1.29 5.88 3.11
N VAL A 50 1.07 4.58 3.02
CA VAL A 50 1.05 3.89 1.73
C VAL A 50 -0.35 3.95 1.15
N ILE A 51 -0.48 4.32 -0.12
CA ILE A 51 -1.74 4.30 -0.86
C ILE A 51 -1.64 3.43 -2.12
N PRO A 52 -2.66 2.61 -2.44
CA PRO A 52 -2.68 1.83 -3.68
C PRO A 52 -3.15 2.71 -4.85
N VAL A 53 -2.21 3.24 -5.64
CA VAL A 53 -2.49 4.17 -6.74
C VAL A 53 -2.82 3.43 -8.03
N PHE A 54 -2.10 2.36 -8.34
CA PHE A 54 -2.24 1.66 -9.62
C PHE A 54 -3.03 0.36 -9.51
N THR A 55 -4.17 0.38 -8.82
CA THR A 55 -4.98 -0.83 -8.51
C THR A 55 -5.37 -1.64 -9.76
N GLN A 56 -5.52 -1.00 -10.93
CA GLN A 56 -5.74 -1.68 -12.21
C GLN A 56 -4.60 -2.60 -12.68
N LEU A 57 -3.39 -2.42 -12.14
CA LEU A 57 -2.22 -3.26 -12.41
C LEU A 57 -2.09 -4.42 -11.42
N CYS A 58 -2.88 -4.43 -10.35
CA CYS A 58 -2.84 -5.49 -9.34
C CYS A 58 -3.20 -6.85 -9.97
N THR A 59 -2.32 -7.83 -9.79
CA THR A 59 -2.50 -9.22 -10.27
C THR A 59 -3.17 -10.13 -9.23
N ALA A 60 -3.49 -9.59 -8.04
CA ALA A 60 -3.99 -10.35 -6.89
C ALA A 60 -3.07 -11.49 -6.44
N CYS A 61 -1.75 -11.31 -6.52
CA CYS A 61 -0.73 -12.28 -6.10
C CYS A 61 -0.59 -12.47 -4.58
N ASN A 62 -1.25 -11.63 -3.76
CA ASN A 62 -1.18 -11.61 -2.30
C ASN A 62 0.19 -11.30 -1.66
N SER A 63 1.27 -11.09 -2.41
CA SER A 63 2.61 -10.87 -1.83
C SER A 63 2.67 -9.68 -0.85
N CYS A 64 1.90 -8.62 -1.11
CA CYS A 64 1.80 -7.48 -0.19
C CYS A 64 1.10 -7.83 1.14
N ILE A 65 0.17 -8.79 1.15
CA ILE A 65 -0.47 -9.29 2.37
C ILE A 65 0.55 -10.11 3.16
N GLU A 66 1.22 -11.05 2.50
CA GLU A 66 2.14 -12.00 3.14
C GLU A 66 3.35 -11.30 3.77
N ILE A 67 3.90 -10.27 3.12
CA ILE A 67 5.08 -9.56 3.64
C ILE A 67 4.75 -8.53 4.72
N CYS A 68 3.47 -8.16 4.88
CA CYS A 68 3.08 -7.05 5.77
C CYS A 68 3.18 -7.49 7.24
N PRO A 69 4.12 -6.93 8.03
CA PRO A 69 4.36 -7.39 9.39
C PRO A 69 3.20 -7.10 10.34
N SER A 70 2.35 -6.12 10.01
CA SER A 70 1.18 -5.73 10.79
C SER A 70 -0.13 -6.25 10.23
N ASN A 71 -0.10 -7.12 9.20
CA ASN A 71 -1.30 -7.66 8.54
C ASN A 71 -2.31 -6.58 8.10
N ALA A 72 -1.82 -5.38 7.75
CA ALA A 72 -2.67 -4.21 7.50
C ALA A 72 -3.33 -4.20 6.11
N ILE A 73 -3.01 -5.13 5.21
CA ILE A 73 -3.45 -5.11 3.81
C ILE A 73 -4.47 -6.21 3.55
N THR A 74 -5.54 -5.88 2.81
CA THR A 74 -6.56 -6.85 2.38
C THR A 74 -6.95 -6.60 0.92
N LEU A 75 -7.12 -7.68 0.15
CA LEU A 75 -7.66 -7.64 -1.21
C LEU A 75 -9.12 -8.09 -1.21
N ILE A 76 -10.00 -7.27 -1.78
CA ILE A 76 -11.45 -7.51 -1.94
C ILE A 76 -11.71 -7.72 -3.44
N ARG A 77 -12.47 -8.77 -3.77
CA ARG A 77 -12.78 -9.19 -5.14
C ARG A 77 -14.24 -8.93 -5.51
#